data_AF-A0AAP9GBY0-F1
#
_entry.id   AF-A0AAP9GBY0-F1
#
_cell.length_a   1.000
_cell.length_b   1.000
_cell.length_c   1.000
_cell.angle_alpha   90.00
_cell.angle_beta   90.00
_cell.angle_gamma   90.00
#
_symmetry.space_group_name_H-M   'P 1'
#
loop_
_entity.id
_entity.type
_entity.pdbx_description
1 polymer ?
#
loop_
_entity_poly.entity_id
_entity_poly.type
_entity_poly.pdbx_seq_one_letter_code
_entity_poly.pdbx_strand_id
1 'polypeptide(L)'
;MESQQTKPLTASDWADIQSQLEGFLANVSFKYKDHKISVVREYQSESSSKLAVYIDDQIKGAWIDLNFGAVGEVDKSKERPVVIDDVWMLKTKARYDKKSIASAEKIWGKREAKKRYPDLHSKCQFRWPYFNKASSVVRQFKKLEGIELCL
;
A
#
# COMPACT_ATOMS: atom_id res chain seq x y z
N MET A 1 15.86 22.98 11.02
CA MET A 1 15.12 21.75 11.30
C MET A 1 14.12 22.08 12.38
N GLU A 2 12.88 22.36 12.01
CA GLU A 2 11.81 22.58 12.99
C GLU A 2 11.59 21.27 13.75
N SER A 3 11.74 21.33 15.07
CA SER A 3 11.42 20.23 15.96
C SER A 3 9.91 19.97 15.85
N GLN A 4 9.50 19.03 14.99
CA GLN A 4 8.11 18.60 14.94
C GLN A 4 7.75 18.02 16.30
N GLN A 5 6.76 18.62 16.95
CA GLN A 5 6.27 18.14 18.22
C GLN A 5 5.48 16.85 17.95
N THR A 6 5.94 15.73 18.50
CA THR A 6 5.25 14.44 18.39
C THR A 6 4.62 14.06 19.72
N LYS A 7 3.53 13.29 19.65
CA LYS A 7 2.89 12.70 20.83
C LYS A 7 2.60 11.21 20.63
N PRO A 8 2.70 10.37 21.68
CA PRO A 8 2.24 8.99 21.61
C PRO A 8 0.72 8.94 21.41
N LEU A 9 0.24 7.91 20.72
CA LEU A 9 -1.18 7.73 20.40
C LEU A 9 -1.91 6.98 21.51
N THR A 10 -3.02 7.56 21.98
CA THR A 10 -3.97 6.90 22.88
C THR A 10 -5.11 6.22 22.10
N ALA A 11 -5.93 5.43 22.78
CA ALA A 11 -7.10 4.79 22.16
C ALA A 11 -8.12 5.81 21.61
N SER A 12 -8.25 6.98 22.26
CA SER A 12 -9.15 8.06 21.82
C SER A 12 -8.64 8.73 20.56
N ASP A 13 -7.32 8.97 20.46
CA ASP A 13 -6.73 9.64 19.30
C ASP A 13 -7.02 8.91 17.98
N TRP A 14 -7.11 7.57 18.02
CA TRP A 14 -7.43 6.78 16.82
C TRP A 14 -8.84 7.03 16.27
N ALA A 15 -9.81 7.36 17.14
CA ALA A 15 -11.15 7.70 16.69
C ALA A 15 -11.15 9.05 15.98
N ASP A 16 -10.45 10.04 16.54
CA ASP A 16 -10.31 11.37 15.96
C ASP A 16 -9.57 11.32 14.62
N ILE A 17 -8.46 10.56 14.55
CA ILE A 17 -7.71 10.31 13.31
C ILE A 17 -8.59 9.66 12.26
N GLN A 18 -9.40 8.67 12.63
CA GLN A 18 -10.29 8.04 11.67
C GLN A 18 -11.29 9.05 11.11
N SER A 19 -11.91 9.86 11.96
CA SER A 19 -12.85 10.92 11.55
C SER A 19 -12.18 11.93 10.60
N GLN A 20 -10.96 12.37 10.92
CA GLN A 20 -10.18 13.28 10.08
C GLN A 20 -9.85 12.66 8.71
N LEU A 21 -9.47 11.38 8.68
CA LEU A 21 -9.18 10.66 7.43
C LEU A 21 -10.42 10.40 6.56
N GLU A 22 -11.60 10.30 7.17
CA GLU A 22 -12.88 10.22 6.46
C GLU A 22 -13.28 11.56 5.84
N GLY A 23 -12.77 12.67 6.37
CA GLY A 23 -12.97 14.01 5.86
C GLY A 23 -12.44 14.26 4.44
N PHE A 24 -12.94 15.34 3.84
CA PHE A 24 -12.60 15.77 2.47
C PHE A 24 -11.15 16.27 2.36
N LEU A 25 -10.64 16.95 3.37
CA LEU A 25 -9.27 17.46 3.44
C LEU A 25 -8.39 16.62 4.38
N ALA A 26 -8.52 15.30 4.29
CA ALA A 26 -7.75 14.40 5.14
C ALA A 26 -6.25 14.60 4.93
N ASN A 27 -5.56 14.99 6.00
CA ASN A 27 -4.11 15.10 6.09
C ASN A 27 -3.70 14.82 7.54
N VAL A 28 -3.01 13.69 7.75
CA VAL A 28 -2.52 13.29 9.07
C VAL A 28 -1.07 12.81 8.91
N SER A 29 -0.18 13.30 9.77
CA SER A 29 1.24 12.92 9.74
C SER A 29 1.63 12.17 11.00
N PHE A 30 2.51 11.19 10.84
CA PHE A 30 3.03 10.35 11.90
C PHE A 30 4.56 10.29 11.83
N LYS A 31 5.18 10.00 12.97
CA LYS A 31 6.59 9.61 13.04
C LYS A 31 6.68 8.13 13.36
N TYR A 32 7.46 7.39 12.58
CA TYR A 32 7.64 5.94 12.77
C TYR A 32 9.02 5.49 12.28
N LYS A 33 9.82 4.85 13.14
CA LYS A 33 11.17 4.36 12.83
C LYS A 33 12.03 5.39 12.08
N ASP A 34 12.08 6.61 12.59
CA ASP A 34 12.80 7.77 12.02
C ASP A 34 12.32 8.28 10.65
N HIS A 35 11.18 7.78 10.16
CA HIS A 35 10.52 8.28 8.96
C HIS A 35 9.28 9.10 9.30
N LYS A 36 9.02 10.12 8.47
CA LYS A 36 7.75 10.85 8.47
C LYS A 36 6.76 10.12 7.57
N ILE A 37 5.64 9.69 8.13
CA ILE A 37 4.58 9.00 7.40
C ILE A 37 3.38 9.94 7.27
N SER A 38 3.07 10.41 6.07
CA SER A 38 1.96 11.34 5.83
C SER A 38 0.83 10.61 5.12
N VAL A 39 -0.39 10.68 5.65
CA VAL A 39 -1.61 10.13 5.05
C VAL A 39 -2.45 11.27 4.53
N VAL A 40 -2.57 11.38 3.21
CA VAL A 40 -3.24 12.50 2.53
C VAL A 40 -4.32 11.97 1.60
N ARG A 41 -5.46 12.66 1.51
CA ARG A 41 -6.48 12.35 0.50
C ARG A 41 -6.10 12.94 -0.85
N GLU A 42 -6.07 12.08 -1.86
CA GLU A 42 -5.77 12.42 -3.24
C GLU A 42 -6.88 11.98 -4.17
N TYR A 43 -7.18 12.81 -5.16
CA TYR A 43 -8.07 12.46 -6.26
C TYR A 43 -7.33 11.62 -7.27
N GLN A 44 -7.87 10.44 -7.54
CA GLN A 44 -7.35 9.51 -8.54
C GLN A 44 -8.09 9.68 -9.87
N SER A 45 -9.33 10.16 -9.79
CA SER A 45 -10.14 10.65 -10.90
C SER A 45 -11.02 11.78 -10.38
N GLU A 46 -11.76 12.44 -11.28
CA GLU A 46 -12.72 13.49 -10.91
C GLU A 46 -13.73 13.04 -9.85
N SER A 47 -14.16 11.77 -9.90
CA SER A 47 -15.20 11.21 -9.02
C SER A 47 -14.67 10.29 -7.92
N SER A 48 -13.35 10.02 -7.86
CA SER A 48 -12.79 9.07 -6.90
C SER A 48 -11.56 9.61 -6.20
N SER A 49 -11.54 9.46 -4.87
CA SER A 49 -10.38 9.78 -4.04
C SER A 49 -9.91 8.56 -3.26
N LYS A 50 -8.63 8.55 -2.91
CA LYS A 50 -7.97 7.55 -2.07
C LYS A 50 -7.12 8.25 -1.01
N LEU A 51 -6.78 7.51 0.03
CA LEU A 51 -5.78 7.94 1.01
C LEU A 51 -4.41 7.44 0.56
N ALA A 52 -3.51 8.35 0.22
CA ALA A 52 -2.13 8.08 -0.14
C ALA A 52 -1.24 8.12 1.11
N VAL A 53 -0.40 7.10 1.28
CA VAL A 53 0.58 7.03 2.37
C VAL A 53 1.97 7.35 1.84
N TYR A 54 2.42 8.56 2.15
CA TYR A 54 3.75 9.08 1.85
C TYR A 54 4.75 8.66 2.91
N ILE A 55 6.01 8.47 2.51
CA ILE A 55 7.14 8.23 3.40
C ILE A 55 8.18 9.30 3.06
N ASP A 56 8.52 10.13 4.05
CA ASP A 56 9.36 11.32 3.92
C ASP A 56 8.88 12.22 2.75
N ASP A 57 7.56 12.43 2.71
CA ASP A 57 6.86 13.22 1.69
C ASP A 57 7.03 12.69 0.25
N GLN A 58 7.42 11.42 0.09
CA GLN A 58 7.65 10.79 -1.21
C GLN A 58 6.83 9.49 -1.38
N ILE A 59 6.42 9.25 -2.63
CA ILE A 59 5.99 7.94 -3.14
C ILE A 59 6.81 7.70 -4.39
N LYS A 60 7.67 6.68 -4.38
CA LYS A 60 8.46 6.30 -5.56
C LYS A 60 7.95 5.00 -6.16
N GLY A 61 7.76 5.00 -7.48
CA GLY A 61 7.42 3.79 -8.23
C GLY A 61 8.45 2.67 -8.04
N ALA A 62 9.73 3.02 -7.88
CA ALA A 62 10.82 2.07 -7.59
C ALA A 62 10.67 1.34 -6.25
N TRP A 63 9.83 1.84 -5.34
CA TRP A 63 9.51 1.18 -4.08
C TRP A 63 8.33 0.20 -4.21
N ILE A 64 7.53 0.34 -5.27
CA ILE A 64 6.44 -0.58 -5.56
C ILE A 64 7.06 -1.83 -6.14
N ASP A 65 6.94 -2.88 -5.35
CA ASP A 65 7.52 -4.17 -5.64
C ASP A 65 6.75 -4.92 -6.74
N LEU A 66 6.92 -4.50 -7.99
CA LEU A 66 6.21 -5.05 -9.14
C LEU A 66 6.82 -6.38 -9.58
N ASN A 67 6.89 -7.38 -8.69
CA ASN A 67 7.52 -8.69 -8.92
C ASN A 67 7.11 -9.50 -10.15
N PHE A 68 6.28 -8.98 -11.05
CA PHE A 68 5.89 -9.60 -12.30
C PHE A 68 5.50 -11.08 -12.16
N GLY A 69 5.00 -11.50 -10.98
CA GLY A 69 4.54 -12.87 -10.71
C GLY A 69 5.38 -13.71 -9.75
N ALA A 70 6.54 -13.26 -9.27
CA ALA A 70 7.26 -13.98 -8.23
C ALA A 70 6.58 -13.78 -6.86
N VAL A 71 6.19 -14.89 -6.21
CA VAL A 71 5.74 -14.93 -4.82
C VAL A 71 6.97 -15.31 -4.00
N GLY A 72 7.68 -14.34 -3.43
CA GLY A 72 8.92 -14.60 -2.70
C GLY A 72 9.64 -13.32 -2.26
N GLU A 73 10.80 -13.49 -1.63
CA GLU A 73 11.73 -12.38 -1.39
C GLU A 73 12.21 -11.79 -2.71
N VAL A 74 12.30 -10.48 -2.71
CA VAL A 74 12.61 -9.67 -3.87
C VAL A 74 13.83 -8.89 -3.52
N ASP A 75 14.65 -8.64 -4.53
CA ASP A 75 15.72 -7.66 -4.48
C ASP A 75 15.12 -6.28 -4.15
N LYS A 76 14.94 -6.01 -2.85
CA LYS A 76 14.46 -4.72 -2.37
C LYS A 76 15.50 -3.71 -2.82
N SER A 77 15.07 -2.71 -3.59
CA SER A 77 15.94 -1.57 -3.90
C SER A 77 16.61 -1.09 -2.61
N LYS A 78 17.93 -0.86 -2.65
CA LYS A 78 18.69 -0.34 -1.49
C LYS A 78 18.11 0.97 -0.95
N GLU A 79 17.36 1.69 -1.80
CA GLU A 79 16.71 2.96 -1.48
C GLU A 79 15.27 2.81 -0.98
N ARG A 80 14.76 1.57 -0.83
CA ARG A 80 13.40 1.31 -0.32
C ARG A 80 13.37 1.50 1.19
N PRO A 81 12.57 2.44 1.73
CA PRO A 81 12.43 2.62 3.17
C PRO A 81 11.98 1.33 3.87
N VAL A 82 12.60 1.03 5.01
CA VAL A 82 12.32 -0.18 5.79
C VAL A 82 10.88 -0.25 6.31
N VAL A 83 10.24 0.91 6.48
CA VAL A 83 8.87 1.06 6.97
C VAL A 83 7.79 0.67 5.94
N ILE A 84 8.13 0.50 4.66
CA ILE A 84 7.14 0.24 3.61
C ILE A 84 6.29 -1.00 3.88
N ASP A 85 6.91 -2.06 4.38
CA ASP A 85 6.18 -3.31 4.65
C ASP A 85 5.18 -3.16 5.82
N ASP A 86 5.36 -2.14 6.64
CA ASP A 86 4.53 -1.82 7.80
C ASP A 86 3.40 -0.83 7.43
N VAL A 87 3.69 0.20 6.63
CA VAL A 87 2.77 1.31 6.37
C VAL A 87 2.02 1.23 5.04
N TRP A 88 2.54 0.50 4.04
CA TRP A 88 1.84 0.27 2.77
C TRP A 88 1.05 -1.04 2.81
N MET A 89 -0.12 -1.06 2.17
CA MET A 89 -0.95 -2.26 2.14
C MET A 89 -0.36 -3.31 1.19
N LEU A 90 -0.42 -4.58 1.59
CA LEU A 90 -0.13 -5.70 0.69
C LEU A 90 -1.31 -5.92 -0.26
N LYS A 91 -1.07 -5.78 -1.56
CA LYS A 91 -2.05 -6.14 -2.59
C LYS A 91 -1.67 -7.44 -3.26
N THR A 92 -2.70 -8.24 -3.55
CA THR A 92 -2.58 -9.44 -4.37
C THR A 92 -3.39 -9.22 -5.65
N LYS A 93 -2.79 -9.43 -6.81
CA LYS A 93 -3.44 -9.32 -8.12
C LYS A 93 -3.13 -10.57 -8.94
N ALA A 94 -4.10 -11.05 -9.74
CA ALA A 94 -3.81 -12.09 -10.72
C ALA A 94 -2.78 -11.57 -11.74
N ARG A 95 -1.82 -12.41 -12.13
CA ARG A 95 -0.80 -12.04 -13.12
C ARG A 95 -1.44 -11.72 -14.47
N TYR A 96 -2.38 -12.56 -14.87
CA TYR A 96 -3.17 -12.41 -16.07
C TYR A 96 -4.62 -12.12 -15.73
N ASP A 97 -5.28 -11.29 -16.55
CA ASP A 97 -6.71 -11.06 -16.43
C ASP A 97 -7.50 -12.29 -16.88
N LYS A 98 -8.77 -12.37 -16.47
CA LYS A 98 -9.63 -13.53 -16.79
C LYS A 98 -9.79 -13.73 -18.30
N LYS A 99 -9.78 -12.64 -19.08
CA LYS A 99 -9.92 -12.67 -20.53
C LYS A 99 -8.70 -13.32 -21.19
N SER A 100 -7.49 -12.96 -20.77
CA SER A 100 -6.25 -13.56 -21.29
C SER A 100 -6.15 -15.03 -20.94
N ILE A 101 -6.50 -15.40 -19.69
CA ILE A 101 -6.54 -16.81 -19.27
C ILE A 101 -7.52 -17.61 -20.14
N ALA A 102 -8.75 -17.13 -20.29
CA ALA A 102 -9.77 -17.81 -21.10
C ALA A 102 -9.38 -17.92 -22.58
N SER A 103 -8.75 -16.89 -23.13
CA SER A 103 -8.25 -16.90 -24.51
C SER A 103 -7.15 -17.95 -24.69
N ALA A 104 -6.16 -17.99 -23.78
CA ALA A 104 -5.09 -18.98 -23.81
C ALA A 104 -5.64 -20.41 -23.67
N GLU A 105 -6.57 -20.64 -22.75
CA GLU A 105 -7.23 -21.95 -22.59
C GLU A 105 -8.08 -22.34 -23.79
N LYS A 106 -8.69 -21.38 -24.51
CA LYS A 106 -9.48 -21.64 -25.72
C LYS A 106 -8.60 -22.08 -26.90
N ILE A 107 -7.45 -21.45 -27.08
CA ILE A 107 -6.53 -21.73 -28.21
C ILE A 107 -5.83 -23.08 -28.01
N TRP A 108 -5.32 -23.34 -26.81
CA TRP A 108 -4.42 -24.48 -26.55
C TRP A 108 -5.07 -25.61 -25.77
N GLY A 109 -6.20 -25.36 -25.11
CA GLY A 109 -6.74 -26.24 -24.07
C GLY A 109 -5.99 -26.07 -22.74
N LYS A 110 -6.66 -26.40 -21.62
CA LYS A 110 -6.16 -26.12 -20.26
C LYS A 110 -4.79 -26.72 -19.94
N ARG A 111 -4.52 -27.94 -20.41
CA ARG A 111 -3.24 -28.64 -20.12
C ARG A 111 -2.07 -28.01 -20.85
N GLU A 112 -2.22 -27.72 -22.14
CA GLU A 112 -1.16 -27.13 -22.96
C GLU A 112 -0.96 -25.63 -22.67
N ALA A 113 -2.02 -24.91 -22.29
CA ALA A 113 -1.92 -23.53 -21.84
C ALA A 113 -1.04 -23.41 -20.58
N LYS A 114 -1.20 -24.33 -19.61
CA LYS A 114 -0.35 -24.37 -18.41
C LYS A 114 1.10 -24.78 -18.69
N LYS A 115 1.36 -25.60 -19.71
CA LYS A 115 2.76 -25.92 -20.11
C LYS A 115 3.46 -24.70 -20.72
N ARG A 116 2.74 -23.91 -21.53
CA ARG A 116 3.28 -22.72 -22.19
C ARG A 116 3.39 -21.52 -21.26
N TYR A 117 2.43 -21.38 -20.37
CA TYR A 117 2.37 -20.35 -19.34
C TYR A 117 2.27 -21.05 -17.99
N PRO A 118 3.39 -21.51 -17.41
CA PRO A 118 3.41 -22.18 -16.11
C PRO A 118 2.73 -21.37 -15.01
N ASP A 119 2.74 -20.05 -15.16
CA ASP A 119 2.21 -19.08 -14.22
C ASP A 119 0.90 -18.42 -14.68
N LEU A 120 0.18 -19.05 -15.63
CA LEU A 120 -1.08 -18.53 -16.18
C LEU A 120 -2.12 -18.15 -15.10
N HIS A 121 -2.16 -18.92 -14.00
CA HIS A 121 -3.07 -18.70 -12.88
C HIS A 121 -2.36 -18.16 -11.63
N SER A 122 -1.09 -17.77 -11.75
CA SER A 122 -0.34 -17.22 -10.62
C SER A 122 -0.87 -15.85 -10.22
N LYS A 123 -0.49 -15.44 -9.01
CA LYS A 123 -0.81 -14.14 -8.46
C LYS A 123 0.48 -13.42 -8.12
N CYS A 124 0.49 -12.11 -8.34
CA CYS A 124 1.55 -11.23 -7.90
C CYS A 124 1.14 -10.60 -6.57
N GLN A 125 2.11 -10.41 -5.67
CA GLN A 125 1.95 -9.61 -4.46
C GLN A 125 2.88 -8.41 -4.50
N PHE A 126 2.38 -7.25 -4.07
CA PHE A 126 3.15 -6.01 -4.05
C PHE A 126 2.64 -5.05 -2.97
N ARG A 127 3.52 -4.20 -2.45
CA ARG A 127 3.16 -3.12 -1.52
C ARG A 127 2.58 -1.94 -2.28
N TRP A 128 1.50 -1.37 -1.76
CA TRP A 128 0.75 -0.32 -2.43
C TRP A 128 0.45 0.84 -1.47
N PRO A 129 0.74 2.09 -1.86
CA PRO A 129 0.59 3.25 -0.96
C PRO A 129 -0.86 3.73 -0.78
N TYR A 130 -1.80 3.29 -1.62
CA TYR A 130 -3.15 3.86 -1.64
C TYR A 130 -4.20 2.98 -0.97
N PHE A 131 -4.90 3.55 0.00
CA PHE A 131 -6.01 2.95 0.72
C PHE A 131 -7.35 3.54 0.25
N ASN A 132 -8.38 2.69 0.22
CA ASN A 132 -9.73 3.12 -0.15
C ASN A 132 -10.55 3.64 1.04
N LYS A 133 -10.19 3.27 2.28
CA LYS A 133 -10.96 3.57 3.49
C LYS A 133 -10.04 3.97 4.64
N ALA A 134 -10.44 4.99 5.40
CA ALA A 134 -9.76 5.43 6.62
C ALA A 134 -9.61 4.30 7.64
N SER A 135 -10.68 3.52 7.86
CA SER A 135 -10.67 2.37 8.77
C SER A 135 -9.60 1.32 8.43
N SER A 136 -9.22 1.18 7.15
CA SER A 136 -8.13 0.29 6.74
C SER A 136 -6.75 0.83 7.14
N VAL A 137 -6.55 2.14 7.01
CA VAL A 137 -5.33 2.84 7.48
C VAL A 137 -5.22 2.69 9.00
N VAL A 138 -6.26 3.10 9.73
CA VAL A 138 -6.28 3.04 11.21
C VAL A 138 -6.03 1.63 11.72
N ARG A 139 -6.69 0.62 11.15
CA ARG A 139 -6.49 -0.79 11.56
C ARG A 139 -5.05 -1.28 11.33
N GLN A 140 -4.39 -0.82 10.28
CA GLN A 140 -3.00 -1.18 10.00
C GLN A 140 -2.05 -0.44 10.93
N PHE A 141 -2.22 0.87 11.07
CA PHE A 141 -1.31 1.74 11.82
C PHE A 141 -1.42 1.52 13.34
N LYS A 142 -2.62 1.19 13.84
CA LYS A 142 -2.85 0.84 15.26
C LYS A 142 -2.04 -0.37 15.75
N LYS A 143 -1.53 -1.20 14.83
CA LYS A 143 -0.69 -2.36 15.17
C LYS A 143 0.80 -2.03 15.22
N LEU A 144 1.19 -0.83 14.82
CA LEU A 144 2.59 -0.42 14.78
C LEU A 144 3.01 0.05 16.17
N GLU A 145 4.01 -0.63 16.75
CA GLU A 145 4.58 -0.23 18.04
C GLU A 145 5.50 0.98 17.87
N GLY A 146 5.32 2.02 18.68
CA GLY A 146 6.16 3.23 18.64
C GLY A 146 5.84 4.21 17.52
N ILE A 147 4.63 4.13 16.93
CA ILE A 147 4.13 5.19 16.04
C ILE A 147 3.62 6.37 16.86
N GLU A 148 4.04 7.57 16.49
CA GLU A 148 3.67 8.83 17.15
C GLU A 148 2.93 9.72 16.16
N LEU A 149 1.99 10.53 16.67
CA LEU A 149 1.30 11.54 15.88
C LEU A 149 2.16 12.81 15.82
N CYS A 150 2.34 13.37 14.63
CA CYS A 150 2.89 14.71 14.47
C CYS A 150 1.78 15.74 14.70
N LEU A 151 2.06 16.76 15.52
CA LEU A 151 1.17 17.87 15.82
C LEU A 151 1.34 19.03 14.84
#